data_AF-A0A506TYR7-F1
#
_entry.id   AF-A0A506TYR7-F1
#
_cell.length_a   1.000
_cell.length_b   1.000
_cell.length_c   1.000
_cell.angle_alpha   90.00
_cell.angle_beta   90.00
_cell.angle_gamma   90.00
#
_symmetry.space_group_name_H-M   'P 1'
#
loop_
_entity.id
_entity.type
_entity.pdbx_description
1 polymer ?
#
loop_
_entity_poly.entity_id
_entity_poly.type
_entity_poly.pdbx_seq_one_letter_code
_entity_poly.pdbx_strand_id
1 'polypeptide(L)'
;MLLMSEAEGEMTAMRAWFRDGTVTHWHSHPRGQLLVALSGAGRACCEGGTVIALAPGDALWFPPGNRHWHGAAEGSDFSYISVQQVEDGAYVRWMEPVGQAKNEEPPR
;
A
#
# COMPACT_ATOMS: atom_id res chain seq x y z
N MET A 1 -6.90 -0.26 -13.06
CA MET A 1 -7.80 -0.95 -12.11
C MET A 1 -8.27 -2.25 -12.75
N LEU A 2 -8.31 -3.34 -12.00
CA LEU A 2 -8.88 -4.64 -12.39
C LEU A 2 -10.37 -4.72 -12.00
N LEU A 3 -10.71 -4.16 -10.83
CA LEU A 3 -12.06 -4.01 -10.32
C LEU A 3 -12.19 -2.60 -9.74
N MET A 4 -13.27 -1.90 -10.05
CA MET A 4 -13.54 -0.56 -9.54
C MET A 4 -14.99 -0.47 -9.12
N SER A 5 -15.20 0.06 -7.92
CA SER A 5 -16.51 0.37 -7.37
C SER A 5 -16.40 1.64 -6.56
N GLU A 6 -17.53 2.32 -6.43
CA GLU A 6 -17.75 3.46 -5.53
C GLU A 6 -18.82 3.13 -4.47
N ALA A 7 -19.39 1.92 -4.53
CA ALA A 7 -20.43 1.49 -3.60
C ALA A 7 -19.82 1.05 -2.27
N GLU A 8 -20.47 1.45 -1.18
CA GLU A 8 -20.03 1.16 0.18
C GLU A 8 -19.83 -0.34 0.42
N GLY A 9 -18.64 -0.71 0.94
CA GLY A 9 -18.28 -2.10 1.24
C GLY A 9 -17.93 -2.97 0.03
N GLU A 10 -18.10 -2.48 -1.20
CA GLU A 10 -17.66 -3.22 -2.39
C GLU A 10 -16.14 -3.20 -2.55
N MET A 11 -15.63 -4.19 -3.27
CA MET A 11 -14.21 -4.36 -3.51
C MET A 11 -13.73 -3.49 -4.66
N THR A 12 -12.53 -2.96 -4.51
CA THR A 12 -11.69 -2.48 -5.61
C THR A 12 -10.45 -3.35 -5.71
N ALA A 13 -9.91 -3.49 -6.92
CA ALA A 13 -8.67 -4.21 -7.13
C ALA A 13 -7.84 -3.55 -8.23
N MET A 14 -6.52 -3.53 -8.05
CA MET A 14 -5.59 -3.05 -9.07
C MET A 14 -4.36 -3.92 -9.13
N ARG A 15 -3.75 -4.01 -10.32
CA ARG A 15 -2.38 -4.44 -10.47
C ARG A 15 -1.48 -3.23 -10.50
N ALA A 16 -0.41 -3.25 -9.73
CA ALA A 16 0.63 -2.23 -9.74
C ALA A 16 1.99 -2.84 -10.06
N TRP A 17 2.87 -2.03 -10.64
CA TRP A 17 4.25 -2.37 -10.94
C TRP A 17 5.14 -1.19 -10.55
N PHE A 18 6.27 -1.48 -9.92
CA PHE A 18 7.23 -0.52 -9.39
C PHE A 18 8.60 -0.83 -9.97
N ARG A 19 9.30 0.23 -10.39
CA ARG A 19 10.73 0.13 -10.70
C ARG A 19 11.53 -0.09 -9.43
N ASP A 20 12.69 -0.72 -9.58
CA ASP A 20 13.75 -0.80 -8.58
C ASP A 20 13.76 0.41 -7.61
N GLY A 21 13.71 0.10 -6.32
CA GLY A 21 13.81 1.07 -5.22
C GLY A 21 12.57 1.94 -5.01
N THR A 22 11.59 1.91 -5.91
CA THR A 22 10.38 2.74 -5.84
C THR A 22 9.38 2.17 -4.83
N VAL A 23 8.93 3.01 -3.90
CA VAL A 23 7.90 2.68 -2.91
C VAL A 23 6.75 3.67 -2.96
N THR A 24 5.58 3.27 -2.47
CA THR A 24 4.46 4.20 -2.26
C THR A 24 4.83 5.26 -1.23
N HIS A 25 4.08 6.36 -1.21
CA HIS A 25 3.99 7.18 -0.01
C HIS A 25 3.40 6.37 1.14
N TRP A 26 3.52 6.90 2.35
CA TRP A 26 2.72 6.39 3.46
C TRP A 26 1.23 6.54 3.14
N HIS A 27 0.45 5.52 3.47
CA HIS A 27 -0.98 5.53 3.27
C HIS A 27 -1.65 4.54 4.23
N SER A 28 -2.98 4.57 4.25
CA SER A 28 -3.80 3.60 4.98
C SER A 28 -5.07 3.30 4.19
N HIS A 29 -5.67 2.15 4.47
CA HIS A 29 -6.93 1.74 3.86
C HIS A 29 -8.02 1.69 4.94
N PRO A 30 -9.18 2.34 4.74
CA PRO A 30 -10.23 2.43 5.76
C PRO A 30 -10.70 1.05 6.22
N ARG A 31 -10.86 0.11 5.29
CA ARG A 31 -11.27 -1.28 5.55
C ARG A 31 -10.15 -2.31 5.35
N GLY A 32 -8.89 -1.86 5.38
CA GLY A 32 -7.72 -2.70 5.20
C GLY A 32 -7.39 -3.02 3.73
N GLN A 33 -6.31 -3.73 3.52
CA GLN A 33 -5.79 -4.07 2.19
C GLN A 33 -5.16 -5.47 2.19
N LEU A 34 -5.52 -6.25 1.17
CA LEU A 34 -4.81 -7.48 0.80
C LEU A 34 -3.89 -7.18 -0.38
N LEU A 35 -2.59 -7.44 -0.21
CA LEU A 35 -1.59 -7.37 -1.26
C LEU A 35 -1.12 -8.77 -1.61
N VAL A 36 -1.12 -9.13 -2.90
CA VAL A 36 -0.61 -10.41 -3.41
C VAL A 36 0.52 -10.15 -4.38
N ALA A 37 1.72 -10.59 -4.03
CA ALA A 37 2.93 -10.41 -4.83
C ALA A 37 2.90 -11.30 -6.09
N LEU A 38 3.17 -10.70 -7.26
CA LEU A 38 3.12 -11.39 -8.55
C LEU A 38 4.51 -11.70 -9.13
N SER A 39 5.46 -10.78 -9.03
CA SER A 39 6.78 -10.93 -9.67
C SER A 39 7.84 -10.04 -9.02
N GLY A 40 9.10 -10.47 -9.09
CA GLY A 40 10.23 -9.69 -8.57
C GLY A 40 10.35 -9.73 -7.05
N ALA A 41 11.13 -8.80 -6.48
CA ALA A 41 11.31 -8.68 -5.04
C ALA A 41 10.70 -7.39 -4.50
N GLY A 42 9.81 -7.51 -3.54
CA GLY A 42 9.13 -6.40 -2.89
C GLY A 42 9.56 -6.20 -1.46
N ARG A 43 9.16 -5.06 -0.90
CA ARG A 43 9.27 -4.74 0.52
C ARG A 43 8.05 -3.96 1.01
N ALA A 44 7.69 -4.15 2.26
CA ALA A 44 6.60 -3.44 2.92
C ALA A 44 6.97 -3.09 4.36
N CYS A 45 6.34 -2.06 4.92
CA CYS A 45 6.54 -1.68 6.32
C CYS A 45 5.32 -0.95 6.88
N CYS A 46 4.90 -1.34 8.08
CA CYS A 46 3.93 -0.59 8.88
C CYS A 46 4.65 0.50 9.70
N GLU A 47 3.95 1.58 10.05
CA GLU A 47 4.51 2.62 10.92
C GLU A 47 4.97 2.03 12.26
N GLY A 48 6.23 2.32 12.65
CA GLY A 48 6.86 1.76 13.85
C GLY A 48 7.28 0.28 13.75
N GLY A 49 7.02 -0.39 12.62
CA GLY A 49 7.38 -1.78 12.38
C GLY A 49 8.75 -1.96 11.72
N THR A 50 9.09 -3.22 11.47
CA THR A 50 10.25 -3.60 10.68
C THR A 50 9.87 -3.78 9.21
N VAL A 51 10.78 -3.45 8.31
CA VAL A 51 10.62 -3.75 6.88
C VAL A 51 10.58 -5.26 6.68
N ILE A 52 9.60 -5.74 5.93
CA ILE A 52 9.46 -7.16 5.54
C ILE A 52 9.68 -7.30 4.03
N ALA A 53 10.29 -8.41 3.62
CA ALA A 53 10.46 -8.77 2.21
C ALA A 53 9.21 -9.47 1.67
N LEU A 54 8.97 -9.33 0.36
CA LEU A 54 7.88 -9.99 -0.36
C LEU A 54 8.44 -10.68 -1.61
N ALA A 55 8.07 -11.94 -1.80
CA ALA A 55 8.39 -12.76 -2.96
C ALA A 55 7.11 -13.14 -3.73
N PRO A 56 7.20 -13.55 -5.01
CA PRO A 56 6.04 -13.95 -5.79
C PRO A 56 5.25 -15.08 -5.10
N GLY A 57 3.94 -14.90 -4.98
CA GLY A 57 3.05 -15.82 -4.26
C GLY A 57 2.77 -15.42 -2.81
N ASP A 58 3.56 -14.52 -2.22
CA ASP A 58 3.29 -14.01 -0.88
C ASP A 58 2.01 -13.17 -0.87
N ALA A 59 1.27 -13.28 0.24
CA ALA A 59 0.09 -12.47 0.52
C ALA A 59 0.29 -11.74 1.85
N LEU A 60 0.00 -10.44 1.86
CA LEU A 60 0.14 -9.57 3.01
C LEU A 60 -1.17 -8.86 3.28
N TRP A 61 -1.60 -8.89 4.55
CA TRP A 61 -2.79 -8.18 5.02
C TRP A 61 -2.37 -6.97 5.86
N PHE A 62 -2.83 -5.79 5.46
CA PHE A 62 -2.76 -4.57 6.26
C PHE A 62 -4.11 -4.31 6.93
N PRO A 63 -4.17 -4.27 8.26
CA PRO A 63 -5.42 -4.00 8.97
C PRO A 63 -6.02 -2.61 8.64
N PRO A 64 -7.34 -2.44 8.83
CA PRO A 64 -8.03 -1.14 8.76
C PRO A 64 -7.28 -0.01 9.46
N GLY A 65 -7.11 1.11 8.75
CA GLY A 65 -6.45 2.33 9.28
C GLY A 65 -4.95 2.20 9.56
N ASN A 66 -4.36 1.01 9.38
CA ASN A 66 -2.93 0.83 9.61
C ASN A 66 -2.14 1.61 8.56
N ARG A 67 -1.23 2.48 9.02
CA ARG A 67 -0.38 3.27 8.15
C ARG A 67 0.81 2.44 7.69
N HIS A 68 1.01 2.33 6.38
CA HIS A 68 2.05 1.51 5.78
C HIS A 68 2.54 2.11 4.45
N TRP A 69 3.63 1.53 3.96
CA TRP A 69 4.07 1.65 2.57
C TRP A 69 4.52 0.30 2.06
N HIS A 70 4.54 0.15 0.74
CA HIS A 70 5.09 -1.02 0.06
C HIS A 70 5.64 -0.64 -1.31
N GLY A 71 6.49 -1.48 -1.88
CA GLY A 71 7.03 -1.28 -3.21
C GLY A 71 8.17 -2.22 -3.56
N ALA A 72 8.97 -1.83 -4.53
CA ALA A 72 10.12 -2.59 -4.99
C ALA A 72 11.25 -2.57 -3.95
N ALA A 73 11.92 -3.72 -3.82
CA ALA A 73 13.23 -3.79 -3.16
C ALA A 73 14.31 -3.16 -4.06
N GLU A 74 15.50 -2.93 -3.50
CA GLU A 74 16.66 -2.49 -4.28
C GLU A 74 17.16 -3.62 -5.18
N GLY A 75 17.51 -3.26 -6.42
CA GLY A 75 17.98 -4.18 -7.46
C GLY A 75 16.89 -5.01 -8.14
N SER A 76 15.60 -4.75 -7.91
CA SER A 76 14.51 -5.55 -8.49
C SER A 76 13.25 -4.74 -8.77
N ASP A 77 12.72 -4.84 -9.99
CA ASP A 77 11.36 -4.38 -10.27
C ASP A 77 10.35 -5.31 -9.58
N PHE A 78 9.21 -4.77 -9.15
CA PHE A 78 8.21 -5.53 -8.38
C PHE A 78 6.80 -5.31 -8.91
N SER A 79 5.96 -6.35 -8.93
CA SER A 79 4.52 -6.20 -9.20
C SER A 79 3.65 -6.99 -8.25
N TYR A 80 2.44 -6.48 -8.01
CA TYR A 80 1.46 -7.08 -7.11
C TYR A 80 0.02 -6.76 -7.53
N ILE A 81 -0.92 -7.51 -6.98
CA ILE A 81 -2.35 -7.17 -6.95
C ILE A 81 -2.66 -6.58 -5.57
N SER A 82 -3.37 -5.46 -5.54
CA SER A 82 -3.95 -4.86 -4.36
C SER A 82 -5.45 -5.02 -4.39
N VAL A 83 -6.04 -5.41 -3.26
CA VAL A 83 -7.49 -5.52 -3.06
C VAL A 83 -7.87 -4.77 -1.78
N GLN A 84 -8.85 -3.88 -1.87
CA GLN A 84 -9.31 -3.06 -0.75
C GLN A 84 -10.77 -2.67 -0.94
N GLN A 85 -11.51 -2.51 0.16
CA GLN A 85 -12.91 -2.11 0.13
C GLN A 85 -13.09 -0.60 0.13
N VAL A 86 -14.21 -0.14 -0.42
CA VAL A 86 -14.67 1.25 -0.36
C VAL A 86 -15.33 1.52 0.99
N GLU A 87 -15.02 2.68 1.56
CA GLU A 87 -15.70 3.33 2.67
C GLU A 87 -15.84 4.82 2.36
N ASP A 88 -17.07 5.35 2.42
CA ASP A 88 -17.39 6.76 2.14
C ASP A 88 -16.86 7.25 0.78
N GLY A 89 -16.95 6.39 -0.24
CA GLY A 89 -16.49 6.68 -1.61
C GLY A 89 -14.96 6.69 -1.78
N ALA A 90 -14.20 6.36 -0.74
CA ALA A 90 -12.75 6.25 -0.78
C ALA A 90 -12.29 4.85 -0.40
N TYR A 91 -11.13 4.45 -0.88
CA TYR A 91 -10.52 3.16 -0.52
C TYR A 91 -9.07 3.31 -0.09
N VAL A 92 -8.53 4.53 -0.05
CA VAL A 92 -7.16 4.84 0.35
C VAL A 92 -7.09 6.26 0.88
N ARG A 93 -6.31 6.45 1.95
CA ARG A 93 -5.90 7.77 2.45
C ARG A 93 -4.41 7.92 2.31
N TRP A 94 -3.98 8.77 1.38
CA TRP A 94 -2.58 9.10 1.13
C TRP A 94 -2.03 10.06 2.17
N MET A 95 -0.73 9.94 2.43
CA MET A 95 0.03 10.77 3.37
C MET A 95 1.37 11.16 2.73
N GLU A 96 2.36 11.52 3.55
CA GLU A 96 3.65 12.04 3.11
C GLU A 96 4.57 10.95 2.48
N PRO A 97 5.57 11.37 1.67
CA PRO A 97 6.59 10.47 1.17
C PRO A 97 7.38 9.78 2.29
N VAL A 98 7.79 8.53 2.05
CA VAL A 98 8.67 7.81 2.97
C VAL A 98 10.02 8.54 3.07
N GLY A 99 10.47 8.81 4.30
CA GLY A 99 11.73 9.53 4.57
C GLY A 99 11.61 11.06 4.67
N GLN A 100 10.44 11.64 4.38
CA GLN A 100 10.16 13.04 4.72
C GLN A 100 9.54 13.15 6.11
N ALA A 101 9.92 14.19 6.86
CA ALA A 101 9.29 14.50 8.15
C ALA A 101 7.84 14.95 7.93
N LYS A 102 6.95 14.67 8.89
CA LYS A 102 5.59 15.21 8.90
C LYS A 102 5.69 16.73 8.92
N ASN A 103 5.05 17.42 7.98
CA ASN A 103 4.85 18.85 8.11
C ASN A 103 3.89 19.05 9.29
N GLU A 104 4.43 19.35 10.46
CA GLU A 104 3.63 19.84 11.57
C GLU A 104 3.17 21.25 11.19
N GLU A 105 1.89 21.40 10.85
CA GLU A 105 1.28 22.73 10.89
C GLU A 105 1.39 23.24 12.35
N PRO A 106 1.87 24.47 12.57
CA PRO A 106 1.91 25.02 13.92
C PRO A 106 0.49 25.05 14.50
N PRO A 107 0.31 24.78 15.80
CA PRO A 107 -1.00 24.86 16.43
C PRO A 107 -1.60 26.26 16.21
N ARG A 108 -2.88 26.30 15.86
CA ARG A 108 -3.65 27.55 15.72
C ARG A 108 -3.72 28.33 17.04
#